data_AF-A0A3N7CXG8-F1
#
_entry.id   AF-A0A3N7CXG8-F1
#
_cell.length_a   1.000
_cell.length_b   1.000
_cell.length_c   1.000
_cell.angle_alpha   90.00
_cell.angle_beta   90.00
_cell.angle_gamma   90.00
#
_symmetry.space_group_name_H-M   'P 1'
#
loop_
_entity.id
_entity.type
_entity.pdbx_description
1 polymer ?
#
loop_
_entity_poly.entity_id
_entity_poly.type
_entity_poly.pdbx_seq_one_letter_code
_entity_poly.pdbx_strand_id
1 'polypeptide(L)'
;MNMNRSIKIIIAAIALVIIMAFIFNPFYWLMQPGQIIEQPALSSQEQLYFKELEKTYNCKSERFYYNYTKKGTDTLYEDYNKVPFEYYLSIDFPLERVIQKDSLFMIAQHVKDVILNKNKNLKSVIIYRNYDTHEYLYDVNKDALTERKD
;
A
#
# COMPACT_ATOMS: atom_id res chain seq x y z
N MET A 1 35.06 14.49 -51.44
CA MET A 1 34.02 14.16 -50.44
C MET A 1 34.14 15.15 -49.29
N ASN A 2 33.15 16.04 -49.08
CA ASN A 2 33.26 17.11 -48.07
C ASN A 2 33.49 16.52 -46.68
N MET A 3 34.63 16.80 -46.07
CA MET A 3 35.08 16.27 -44.78
C MET A 3 34.02 16.47 -43.67
N ASN A 4 33.27 17.57 -43.73
CA ASN A 4 32.13 17.86 -42.85
C ASN A 4 30.93 16.92 -43.02
N ARG A 5 30.71 16.35 -44.21
CA ARG A 5 29.64 15.38 -44.49
C ARG A 5 30.01 14.00 -43.94
N SER A 6 31.27 13.60 -44.12
CA SER A 6 31.79 12.32 -43.60
C SER A 6 31.79 12.29 -42.06
N ILE A 7 32.20 13.38 -41.41
CA ILE A 7 32.18 13.49 -39.94
C ILE A 7 30.75 13.40 -39.39
N LYS A 8 29.78 14.04 -40.03
CA LYS A 8 28.36 13.96 -39.64
C LYS A 8 27.81 12.53 -39.74
N ILE A 9 28.20 11.78 -40.76
CA ILE A 9 27.79 10.38 -40.94
C ILE A 9 28.40 9.49 -39.84
N ILE A 10 29.66 9.73 -39.48
CA ILE A 10 30.33 8.98 -38.40
C ILE A 10 29.66 9.27 -37.05
N ILE A 11 29.36 10.53 -36.74
CA ILE A 11 28.66 10.91 -35.50
C ILE A 11 27.26 10.27 -35.45
N ALA A 12 26.52 10.29 -36.56
CA ALA A 12 25.20 9.66 -36.64
C ALA A 12 25.27 8.14 -36.42
N ALA A 13 26.28 7.47 -36.98
CA ALA A 13 26.48 6.03 -36.79
C ALA A 13 26.83 5.68 -35.34
N ILE A 14 27.70 6.47 -34.69
CA ILE A 14 28.06 6.27 -33.27
C ILE A 14 26.83 6.46 -32.37
N ALA A 15 26.03 7.51 -32.61
CA ALA A 15 24.81 7.75 -31.86
C ALA A 15 23.82 6.57 -31.99
N LEU A 16 23.67 6.01 -33.19
CA LEU A 16 22.80 4.85 -33.44
C LEU A 16 23.26 3.62 -32.64
N VAL A 17 24.57 3.36 -32.61
CA VAL A 17 25.15 2.22 -31.86
C VAL A 17 24.94 2.39 -30.37
N ILE A 18 25.09 3.60 -29.83
CA ILE A 18 24.83 3.89 -28.41
C ILE A 18 23.34 3.67 -28.07
N ILE A 19 22.42 4.18 -28.90
CA ILE A 19 20.97 3.98 -28.69
C ILE A 19 20.60 2.50 -28.71
N MET A 20 21.13 1.73 -29.68
CA MET A 20 20.92 0.28 -29.71
C MET A 20 21.51 -0.39 -28.48
N ALA A 21 22.72 -0.03 -28.04
CA ALA A 21 23.32 -0.59 -26.84
C ALA A 21 22.45 -0.35 -25.59
N PHE A 22 21.76 0.78 -25.48
CA PHE A 22 20.80 1.02 -24.40
C PHE A 22 19.52 0.19 -24.51
N ILE A 23 18.93 0.07 -25.71
CA ILE A 23 17.68 -0.69 -25.93
C ILE A 23 17.90 -2.20 -25.73
N PHE A 24 19.05 -2.72 -26.17
CA PHE A 24 19.42 -4.14 -26.05
C PHE A 24 20.15 -4.46 -24.73
N ASN A 25 20.39 -3.49 -23.86
CA ASN A 25 20.96 -3.75 -22.54
C ASN A 25 19.91 -4.42 -21.65
N PRO A 26 20.09 -5.68 -21.22
CA PRO A 26 19.14 -6.36 -20.34
C PRO A 26 18.98 -5.63 -18.99
N PHE A 27 20.00 -4.88 -18.55
CA PHE A 27 19.90 -4.07 -17.32
C PHE A 27 18.94 -2.89 -17.45
N TYR A 28 18.72 -2.33 -18.64
CA TYR A 28 17.75 -1.24 -18.84
C TYR A 28 16.32 -1.70 -18.54
N TRP A 29 15.98 -2.92 -18.96
CA TRP A 29 14.68 -3.54 -18.68
C TRP A 29 14.56 -4.02 -17.23
N LEU A 30 15.67 -4.44 -16.60
CA LEU A 30 15.71 -4.84 -15.18
C LEU A 30 15.66 -3.65 -14.21
N MET A 31 16.07 -2.45 -14.65
CA MET A 31 15.97 -1.21 -13.86
C MET A 31 14.64 -0.49 -14.05
N GLN A 32 13.72 -1.01 -14.87
CA GLN A 32 12.37 -0.47 -14.86
C GLN A 32 11.80 -0.68 -13.46
N PRO A 33 11.35 0.38 -12.77
CA PRO A 33 10.69 0.21 -11.50
C PRO A 33 9.58 -0.80 -11.73
N GLY A 34 9.67 -1.94 -11.04
CA GLY A 34 8.68 -3.01 -11.16
C GLY A 34 7.29 -2.39 -11.05
N GLN A 35 6.35 -2.87 -11.87
CA GLN A 35 4.98 -2.35 -11.90
C GLN A 35 4.48 -2.17 -10.47
N ILE A 36 4.40 -0.91 -10.03
CA ILE A 36 3.88 -0.58 -8.71
C ILE A 36 2.39 -0.83 -8.83
N ILE A 37 1.93 -1.92 -8.23
CA ILE A 37 0.50 -2.23 -8.24
C ILE A 37 -0.16 -1.23 -7.28
N GLU A 38 -0.98 -0.34 -7.83
CA GLU A 38 -1.64 0.72 -7.07
C GLU A 38 -2.67 0.15 -6.10
N GLN A 39 -2.73 0.71 -4.88
CA GLN A 39 -3.76 0.37 -3.90
C GLN A 39 -5.17 0.55 -4.47
N PRO A 40 -6.12 -0.34 -4.17
CA PRO A 40 -7.49 -0.18 -4.63
C PRO A 40 -8.07 1.11 -4.06
N ALA A 41 -8.82 1.84 -4.89
CA ALA A 41 -9.56 3.01 -4.46
C ALA A 41 -10.51 2.68 -3.30
N LEU A 42 -10.80 3.67 -2.46
CA LEU A 42 -11.76 3.51 -1.36
C LEU A 42 -13.15 3.24 -1.93
N SER A 43 -13.79 2.18 -1.44
CA SER A 43 -15.21 1.93 -1.64
C SER A 43 -16.07 3.06 -1.04
N SER A 44 -17.30 3.22 -1.52
CA SER A 44 -18.21 4.25 -0.99
C SER A 44 -18.47 4.12 0.51
N GLN A 45 -18.50 2.89 1.04
CA GLN A 45 -18.64 2.63 2.47
C GLN A 45 -17.39 3.06 3.25
N GLU A 46 -16.19 2.74 2.76
CA GLU A 46 -14.94 3.21 3.37
C GLU A 46 -14.88 4.74 3.40
N GLN A 47 -15.20 5.40 2.28
CA GLN A 47 -15.16 6.87 2.19
C GLN A 47 -16.10 7.53 3.22
N LEU A 48 -17.32 7.02 3.36
CA LEU A 48 -18.29 7.57 4.30
C LEU A 48 -17.82 7.34 5.74
N TYR A 49 -17.40 6.12 6.06
CA TYR A 49 -16.92 5.77 7.39
C TYR A 49 -15.69 6.58 7.80
N PHE A 50 -14.71 6.71 6.92
CA PHE A 50 -13.50 7.47 7.18
C PHE A 50 -13.79 8.95 7.40
N LYS A 51 -14.67 9.54 6.59
CA LYS A 51 -15.10 10.93 6.80
C LYS A 51 -15.77 11.15 8.17
N GLU A 52 -16.59 10.21 8.63
CA GLU A 52 -17.21 10.28 9.96
C GLU A 52 -16.21 10.06 11.08
N LEU A 53 -15.27 9.13 10.90
CA LEU A 53 -14.20 8.82 11.84
C LEU A 53 -13.26 10.03 11.99
N GLU A 54 -12.83 10.63 10.89
CA GLU A 54 -12.01 11.85 10.84
C GLU A 54 -12.71 13.02 11.53
N LYS A 55 -14.01 13.21 11.29
CA LYS A 55 -14.80 14.25 11.95
C LYS A 55 -14.93 14.01 13.46
N THR A 56 -15.24 12.78 13.86
CA THR A 56 -15.44 12.41 15.28
C THR A 56 -14.14 12.56 16.06
N TYR A 57 -13.06 12.09 15.47
CA TYR A 57 -11.77 12.04 16.14
C TYR A 57 -10.82 13.18 15.78
N ASN A 58 -11.24 14.14 14.95
CA ASN A 58 -10.40 15.24 14.44
C ASN A 58 -9.03 14.72 14.00
N CYS A 59 -9.04 13.66 13.19
CA CYS A 59 -7.87 12.90 12.78
C CYS A 59 -7.82 12.80 11.25
N LYS A 60 -6.75 12.24 10.71
CA LYS A 60 -6.68 11.78 9.32
C LYS A 60 -6.60 10.26 9.29
N SER A 61 -7.23 9.65 8.30
CA SER A 61 -7.25 8.20 8.14
C SER A 61 -6.79 7.79 6.74
N GLU A 62 -5.92 6.79 6.69
CA GLU A 62 -5.43 6.20 5.44
C GLU A 62 -5.48 4.68 5.53
N ARG A 63 -5.72 4.03 4.38
CA ARG A 63 -5.96 2.59 4.32
C ARG A 63 -5.12 1.93 3.25
N PHE A 64 -4.56 0.78 3.62
CA PHE A 64 -3.78 -0.04 2.72
C PHE A 64 -4.07 -1.53 2.95
N TYR A 65 -4.01 -2.29 1.86
CA TYR A 65 -4.16 -3.73 1.86
C TYR A 65 -2.79 -4.39 1.65
N TYR A 66 -2.54 -5.47 2.39
CA TYR A 66 -1.41 -6.37 2.16
C TYR A 66 -1.91 -7.80 1.94
N ASN A 67 -1.45 -8.46 0.89
CA ASN A 67 -1.74 -9.87 0.64
C ASN A 67 -0.55 -10.74 1.02
N TYR A 68 -0.82 -11.90 1.62
CA TYR A 68 0.20 -12.89 1.91
C TYR A 68 0.39 -13.84 0.73
N THR A 69 1.59 -13.87 0.15
CA THR A 69 2.00 -14.98 -0.70
C THR A 69 2.70 -16.06 0.13
N LYS A 70 2.68 -17.32 -0.33
CA LYS A 70 3.50 -18.42 0.24
C LYS A 70 5.01 -18.11 0.25
N LYS A 71 5.46 -17.09 -0.48
CA LYS A 71 6.88 -16.68 -0.61
C LYS A 71 7.24 -15.48 0.27
N GLY A 72 6.30 -14.93 1.05
CA GLY A 72 6.58 -13.79 1.94
C GLY A 72 6.89 -12.48 1.22
N THR A 73 6.62 -12.38 -0.09
CA THR A 73 6.73 -11.13 -0.83
C THR A 73 5.42 -10.38 -0.76
N ASP A 74 5.46 -9.13 -0.29
CA ASP A 74 4.37 -8.16 -0.31
C ASP A 74 3.99 -7.88 -1.77
N THR A 75 2.88 -8.43 -2.21
CA THR A 75 2.34 -8.15 -3.53
C THR A 75 0.89 -7.80 -3.37
N LEU A 76 0.52 -6.57 -3.70
CA LEU A 76 -0.87 -6.19 -3.89
C LEU A 76 -1.38 -6.89 -5.15
N TYR A 77 -2.38 -7.76 -5.06
CA TYR A 77 -2.98 -8.39 -6.26
C TYR A 77 -4.21 -7.59 -6.72
N GLU A 78 -4.51 -7.61 -8.03
CA GLU A 78 -5.74 -6.99 -8.58
C GLU A 78 -7.02 -7.51 -7.89
N ASP A 79 -7.00 -8.77 -7.43
CA ASP A 79 -8.09 -9.44 -6.70
C ASP A 79 -7.82 -9.54 -5.18
N TYR A 80 -7.35 -8.44 -4.57
CA TYR A 80 -6.87 -8.39 -3.17
C TYR A 80 -7.83 -8.98 -2.11
N ASN A 81 -9.15 -8.96 -2.35
CA ASN A 81 -10.16 -9.45 -1.39
C ASN A 81 -10.50 -10.95 -1.54
N LYS A 82 -9.97 -11.63 -2.57
CA LYS A 82 -10.24 -13.04 -2.88
C LYS A 82 -9.21 -14.02 -2.29
N VAL A 83 -8.07 -13.51 -1.81
CA VAL A 83 -6.99 -14.29 -1.17
C VAL A 83 -6.73 -13.80 0.25
N PRO A 84 -6.07 -14.57 1.13
CA PRO A 84 -5.79 -14.12 2.48
C PRO A 84 -5.04 -12.78 2.53
N PHE A 85 -5.57 -11.83 3.29
CA PHE A 85 -5.10 -10.46 3.30
C PHE A 85 -5.20 -9.82 4.68
N GLU A 86 -4.50 -8.72 4.85
CA GLU A 86 -4.53 -7.85 6.02
C GLU A 86 -5.04 -6.47 5.62
N TYR A 87 -5.86 -5.90 6.49
CA TYR A 87 -6.36 -4.55 6.34
C TYR A 87 -5.64 -3.65 7.30
N TYR A 88 -4.91 -2.68 6.78
CA TYR A 88 -4.20 -1.72 7.60
C TYR A 88 -4.89 -0.37 7.51
N LEU A 89 -5.10 0.22 8.67
CA LEU A 89 -5.74 1.50 8.86
C LEU A 89 -4.78 2.39 9.67
N SER A 90 -4.14 3.33 9.01
CA SER A 90 -3.39 4.37 9.71
C SER A 90 -4.36 5.45 10.16
N ILE A 91 -4.36 5.78 11.44
CA ILE A 91 -5.12 6.90 11.99
C ILE A 91 -4.15 7.84 12.69
N ASP A 92 -3.99 9.02 12.11
CA ASP A 92 -3.15 10.08 12.64
C ASP A 92 -3.97 10.96 13.58
N PHE A 93 -3.90 10.65 14.86
CA PHE A 93 -4.60 11.38 15.91
C PHE A 93 -3.77 12.58 16.37
N PRO A 94 -4.42 13.70 16.73
CA PRO A 94 -3.74 14.78 17.42
C PRO A 94 -2.98 14.25 18.65
N LEU A 95 -1.77 14.75 18.88
CA LEU A 95 -0.87 14.30 19.98
C LEU A 95 -1.56 14.26 21.35
N GLU A 96 -2.47 15.20 21.60
CA GLU A 96 -3.19 15.34 22.88
C GLU A 96 -4.36 14.35 23.04
N ARG A 97 -4.75 13.67 21.96
CA ARG A 97 -5.90 12.77 21.95
C ARG A 97 -5.46 11.35 22.28
N VAL A 98 -5.90 10.88 23.44
CA VAL A 98 -5.77 9.47 23.85
C VAL A 98 -7.04 8.73 23.45
N ILE A 99 -6.92 7.80 22.52
CA ILE A 99 -8.01 6.88 22.17
C ILE A 99 -7.89 5.65 23.08
N GLN A 100 -9.02 5.25 23.66
CA GLN A 100 -9.09 4.05 24.49
C GLN A 100 -9.02 2.79 23.62
N LYS A 101 -8.41 1.73 24.17
CA LYS A 101 -8.27 0.44 23.50
C LYS A 101 -9.62 -0.12 23.03
N ASP A 102 -10.68 0.06 23.81
CA ASP A 102 -12.03 -0.39 23.48
C ASP A 102 -12.59 0.31 22.23
N SER A 103 -12.30 1.61 22.05
CA SER A 103 -12.67 2.34 20.85
C SER A 103 -11.94 1.82 19.60
N LEU A 104 -10.65 1.49 19.73
CA LEU A 104 -9.87 0.88 18.63
C LEU A 104 -10.40 -0.51 18.27
N PHE A 105 -10.78 -1.31 19.28
CA PHE A 105 -11.41 -2.60 19.07
C PHE A 105 -12.74 -2.46 18.31
N MET A 106 -13.59 -1.49 18.70
CA MET A 106 -14.85 -1.20 18.01
C MET A 106 -14.63 -0.76 16.56
N ILE A 107 -13.60 0.05 16.29
CA ILE A 107 -13.21 0.43 14.93
C ILE A 107 -12.81 -0.82 14.13
N ALA A 108 -11.94 -1.67 14.68
CA ALA A 108 -11.50 -2.89 14.01
C ALA A 108 -12.67 -3.86 13.71
N GLN A 109 -13.59 -4.04 14.67
CA GLN A 109 -14.79 -4.84 14.47
C GLN A 109 -15.71 -4.25 13.40
N HIS A 110 -15.94 -2.94 13.40
CA HIS A 110 -16.76 -2.29 12.37
C HIS A 110 -16.15 -2.46 10.98
N VAL A 111 -14.84 -2.33 10.85
CA VAL A 111 -14.13 -2.60 9.60
C VAL A 111 -14.34 -4.06 9.15
N LYS A 112 -14.16 -5.04 10.04
CA LYS A 112 -14.39 -6.46 9.72
C LYS A 112 -15.83 -6.72 9.27
N ASP A 113 -16.80 -6.32 10.08
CA ASP A 113 -18.17 -6.78 9.96
C ASP A 113 -18.99 -5.98 8.95
N VAL A 114 -18.74 -4.67 8.85
CA VAL A 114 -19.53 -3.75 8.03
C VAL A 114 -18.79 -3.38 6.75
N ILE A 115 -17.58 -2.83 6.87
CA ILE A 115 -16.81 -2.32 5.71
C ILE A 115 -16.37 -3.47 4.80
N LEU A 116 -15.84 -4.53 5.39
CA LEU A 116 -15.37 -5.70 4.67
C LEU A 116 -16.43 -6.81 4.58
N ASN A 117 -17.65 -6.56 5.07
CA ASN A 117 -18.78 -7.48 5.00
C ASN A 117 -18.42 -8.91 5.45
N LYS A 118 -17.72 -9.05 6.58
CA LYS A 118 -17.29 -10.34 7.14
C LYS A 118 -16.49 -11.19 6.15
N ASN A 119 -15.63 -10.56 5.34
CA ASN A 119 -14.81 -11.28 4.38
C ASN A 119 -13.94 -12.34 5.07
N LYS A 120 -14.19 -13.61 4.75
CA LYS A 120 -13.49 -14.79 5.32
C LYS A 120 -11.98 -14.82 5.05
N ASN A 121 -11.50 -14.04 4.08
CA ASN A 121 -10.09 -13.98 3.73
C ASN A 121 -9.32 -12.93 4.55
N LEU A 122 -10.01 -12.09 5.33
CA LEU A 122 -9.38 -11.14 6.23
C LEU A 122 -8.68 -11.90 7.36
N LYS A 123 -7.36 -11.72 7.51
CA LYS A 123 -6.58 -12.27 8.61
C LYS A 123 -6.53 -11.36 9.82
N SER A 124 -6.33 -10.08 9.59
CA SER A 124 -6.11 -9.09 10.64
C SER A 124 -6.54 -7.70 10.19
N VAL A 125 -6.92 -6.88 11.17
CA VAL A 125 -7.03 -5.43 11.02
C VAL A 125 -5.92 -4.81 11.86
N ILE A 126 -5.05 -4.03 11.24
CA ILE A 126 -3.91 -3.39 11.90
C ILE A 126 -4.18 -1.89 11.94
N ILE A 127 -4.18 -1.32 13.13
CA ILE A 127 -4.44 0.10 13.34
C ILE A 127 -3.17 0.76 13.84
N TYR A 128 -2.62 1.67 13.04
CA TYR A 128 -1.51 2.52 13.48
C TYR A 128 -2.05 3.77 14.14
N ARG A 129 -1.49 4.09 15.30
CA ARG A 129 -1.67 5.38 15.94
C ARG A 129 -0.45 6.24 15.62
N ASN A 130 -0.66 7.32 14.86
CA ASN A 130 0.38 8.31 14.51
C ASN A 130 1.60 7.66 13.85
N TYR A 131 1.40 7.01 12.69
CA TYR A 131 2.36 6.43 11.72
C TYR A 131 3.61 5.64 12.21
N ASP A 132 4.19 5.93 13.37
CA ASP A 132 5.52 5.51 13.83
C ASP A 132 5.61 5.05 15.30
N THR A 133 4.53 5.05 16.11
CA THR A 133 4.70 4.83 17.58
C THR A 133 3.86 3.76 18.25
N HIS A 134 2.65 3.43 17.78
CA HIS A 134 1.85 2.35 18.40
C HIS A 134 1.08 1.58 17.33
N GLU A 135 1.32 0.27 17.27
CA GLU A 135 0.59 -0.65 16.39
C GLU A 135 -0.41 -1.45 17.22
N TYR A 136 -1.68 -1.39 16.86
CA TYR A 136 -2.72 -2.25 17.42
C TYR A 136 -3.13 -3.30 16.39
N LEU A 137 -2.86 -4.56 16.69
CA LEU A 137 -3.20 -5.69 15.85
C LEU A 137 -4.48 -6.36 16.35
N TYR A 138 -5.54 -6.31 15.55
CA TYR A 138 -6.74 -7.10 15.75
C TYR A 138 -6.66 -8.40 14.95
N ASP A 139 -6.52 -9.53 15.65
CA ASP A 139 -6.48 -10.87 15.06
C ASP A 139 -7.92 -11.39 14.88
N VAL A 140 -8.34 -11.59 13.62
CA VAL A 140 -9.71 -12.01 13.30
C VAL A 140 -10.05 -13.38 13.87
N ASN A 141 -9.07 -14.29 13.96
CA ASN A 141 -9.31 -15.66 14.43
C ASN A 141 -9.47 -15.72 15.95
N LYS A 142 -8.83 -14.80 16.66
CA LYS A 142 -8.85 -14.72 18.13
C LYS A 142 -9.88 -13.72 18.64
N ASP A 143 -10.43 -12.88 17.77
CA ASP A 143 -11.30 -11.75 18.11
C ASP A 143 -10.70 -10.88 19.22
N ALA A 144 -9.40 -10.59 19.11
CA ALA A 144 -8.63 -9.94 20.17
C ALA A 144 -7.72 -8.85 19.61
N LEU A 145 -7.68 -7.71 20.31
CA LEU A 145 -6.76 -6.60 20.02
C LEU A 145 -5.50 -6.69 20.89
N THR A 146 -4.36 -6.75 20.24
CA THR A 146 -3.03 -6.79 20.86
C THR A 146 -2.31 -5.49 20.56
N GLU A 147 -1.66 -4.90 21.56
CA GLU A 147 -0.82 -3.72 21.37
C GLU A 147 0.62 -4.19 21.15
N ARG A 148 1.27 -3.69 20.10
CA ARG A 148 2.70 -3.81 19.86
C ARG A 148 3.31 -2.42 20.02
N LYS A 149 4.31 -2.35 20.90
CA LYS A 149 5.18 -1.19 21.05
C LYS A 149 6.54 -1.62 20.49
N ASP A 150 7.00 -0.94 19.46
CA ASP A 150 8.38 -1.05 19.00
C ASP A 150 9.31 -0.25 19.94
#